data_AF-Q2PIS2-F1
#
_entry.id   AF-Q2PIS2-F1
#
_cell.length_a   1.000
_cell.length_b   1.000
_cell.length_c   1.000
_cell.angle_alpha   90.00
_cell.angle_beta   90.00
_cell.angle_gamma   90.00
#
_symmetry.space_group_name_H-M   'P 1'
#
loop_
_entity.id
_entity.type
_entity.pdbx_description
1 polymer ?
#
loop_
_entity_poly.entity_id
_entity_poly.type
_entity_poly.pdbx_seq_one_letter_code
_entity_poly.pdbx_strand_id
1 'polypeptide(L)'
;MDPRCVDRTTKYQDMIAQIRENFSARTLDGRIQIDVSTHAEMDPIAAFFPMYCPEPRATFFRLPTLRPSMIWVLGEKSYLRLDEVREGIKICGHGIGGSGGDSQGKVKEAVIPKGSHLFPFENVAEAAEISSA
;
A
#
# COMPACT_ATOMS: atom_id res chain seq x y z
N MET A 1 -37.38 -14.06 -8.09
CA MET A 1 -35.92 -14.03 -8.33
C MET A 1 -35.53 -12.58 -8.52
N ASP A 2 -34.70 -12.05 -7.64
CA ASP A 2 -34.17 -10.70 -7.76
C ASP A 2 -33.25 -10.63 -8.99
N PRO A 3 -33.46 -9.72 -9.96
CA PRO A 3 -32.54 -9.58 -11.08
C PRO A 3 -31.15 -9.26 -10.54
N ARG A 4 -30.22 -10.20 -10.69
CA ARG A 4 -28.80 -10.04 -10.33
C ARG A 4 -28.34 -8.65 -10.74
N CYS A 5 -28.04 -7.80 -9.76
CA CYS A 5 -27.41 -6.52 -9.99
C CYS A 5 -26.03 -6.81 -10.59
N VAL A 6 -25.91 -6.69 -11.92
CA VAL A 6 -24.64 -6.82 -12.62
C VAL A 6 -24.00 -5.44 -12.63
N ASP A 7 -22.89 -5.31 -11.92
CA ASP A 7 -22.10 -4.09 -11.91
C ASP A 7 -21.65 -3.77 -13.35
N ARG A 8 -22.05 -2.60 -13.86
CA ARG A 8 -21.67 -2.10 -15.20
C ARG A 8 -20.40 -1.24 -15.15
N THR A 9 -19.83 -1.05 -13.97
CA THR A 9 -18.59 -0.31 -13.78
C THR A 9 -17.47 -1.06 -14.47
N THR A 10 -16.84 -0.41 -15.44
CA THR A 10 -15.68 -0.98 -16.12
C THR A 10 -14.45 -0.95 -15.20
N LYS A 11 -13.47 -1.83 -15.44
CA LYS A 11 -12.18 -1.77 -14.71
C LYS A 11 -11.50 -0.39 -14.74
N TYR A 12 -11.74 0.41 -15.78
CA TYR A 12 -11.19 1.76 -15.89
C TYR A 12 -11.91 2.75 -14.98
N GLN A 13 -13.23 2.60 -14.84
CA GLN A 13 -14.03 3.42 -13.92
C GLN A 13 -13.75 3.05 -12.47
N ASP A 14 -13.56 1.76 -12.18
CA ASP A 14 -13.19 1.29 -10.84
C ASP A 14 -11.82 1.82 -10.39
N MET A 15 -10.83 1.83 -11.31
CA MET A 15 -9.51 2.38 -11.03
C MET A 15 -9.57 3.85 -10.59
N ILE A 16 -10.42 4.68 -11.22
CA ILE A 16 -10.56 6.11 -10.88
C ILE A 16 -11.05 6.31 -9.44
N ALA A 17 -11.76 5.34 -8.86
CA ALA A 17 -12.18 5.42 -7.45
C ALA A 17 -11.03 5.15 -6.46
N GLN A 18 -9.93 4.55 -6.92
CA GLN A 18 -8.81 4.12 -6.05
C GLN A 18 -7.57 5.02 -6.16
N ILE A 19 -7.47 5.84 -7.22
CA ILE A 19 -6.30 6.68 -7.47
C ILE A 19 -6.74 8.09 -7.82
N ARG A 20 -5.91 9.06 -7.43
CA ARG A 20 -6.12 10.47 -7.71
C ARG A 20 -5.34 10.88 -8.95
N GLU A 21 -5.95 11.68 -9.82
CA GLU A 21 -5.29 12.26 -10.98
C GLU A 21 -4.36 13.42 -10.61
N ASN A 22 -3.32 13.63 -11.40
CA ASN A 22 -2.44 14.80 -11.33
C ASN A 22 -2.01 15.23 -12.75
N PHE A 23 -2.98 15.33 -13.67
CA PHE A 23 -2.72 15.63 -15.08
C PHE A 23 -2.12 17.02 -15.30
N SER A 24 -2.49 17.98 -14.45
CA SER A 24 -2.09 19.39 -14.54
C SER A 24 -0.66 19.66 -14.07
N ALA A 25 0.01 18.69 -13.43
CA ALA A 25 1.38 18.89 -12.95
C ALA A 25 2.43 18.90 -14.06
N ARG A 26 2.07 18.65 -15.33
CA ARG A 26 3.02 18.62 -16.44
C ARG A 26 3.00 19.92 -17.21
N THR A 27 4.14 20.59 -17.24
CA THR A 27 4.35 21.79 -18.03
C THR A 27 4.67 21.43 -19.48
N LEU A 28 4.54 22.39 -20.41
CA LEU A 28 4.78 22.17 -21.85
C LEU A 28 6.23 21.74 -22.16
N ASP A 29 7.19 22.10 -21.31
CA ASP A 29 8.60 21.69 -21.41
C ASP A 29 8.89 20.31 -20.77
N GLY A 30 7.85 19.59 -20.36
CA GLY A 30 7.95 18.22 -19.82
C GLY A 30 8.39 18.15 -18.36
N ARG A 31 8.51 19.29 -17.67
CA ARG A 31 8.79 19.32 -16.23
C ARG A 31 7.55 18.97 -15.43
N ILE A 32 7.78 18.48 -14.22
CA ILE A 32 6.72 18.15 -13.27
C ILE A 32 6.71 19.25 -12.19
N GLN A 33 5.63 20.00 -12.14
CA GLN A 33 5.37 21.03 -11.14
C GLN A 33 4.08 20.69 -10.39
N ILE A 34 4.21 20.26 -9.14
CA ILE A 34 3.07 19.88 -8.30
C ILE A 34 2.45 21.14 -7.72
N ASP A 35 1.13 21.30 -7.89
CA ASP A 35 0.36 22.31 -7.18
C ASP A 35 0.00 21.80 -5.78
N VAL A 36 0.71 22.29 -4.78
CA VAL A 36 0.51 21.90 -3.37
C VAL A 36 -0.83 22.38 -2.80
N SER A 37 -1.50 23.36 -3.42
CA SER A 37 -2.82 23.79 -2.95
C SER A 37 -3.89 22.74 -3.23
N THR A 38 -3.67 21.92 -4.25
CA THR A 38 -4.58 20.85 -4.65
C THR A 38 -4.03 19.47 -4.33
N HIS A 39 -2.71 19.24 -4.36
CA HIS A 39 -2.05 17.92 -4.24
C HIS A 39 -0.94 17.93 -3.17
N ALA A 40 -1.26 18.44 -1.96
CA ALA A 40 -0.31 18.61 -0.86
C ALA A 40 0.36 17.30 -0.41
N GLU A 41 -0.33 16.17 -0.59
CA GLU A 41 0.08 14.84 -0.20
C GLU A 41 0.92 14.11 -1.27
N MET A 42 1.05 14.69 -2.47
CA MET A 42 1.81 14.12 -3.57
C MET A 42 3.29 14.08 -3.22
N ASP A 43 3.90 12.91 -3.29
CA ASP A 43 5.35 12.81 -3.19
C ASP A 43 6.02 13.15 -4.54
N PRO A 44 6.95 14.12 -4.58
CA PRO A 44 7.65 14.50 -5.80
C PRO A 44 8.35 13.35 -6.52
N ILE A 45 8.85 12.35 -5.80
CA ILE A 45 9.51 11.16 -6.35
C ILE A 45 8.51 10.27 -7.10
N ALA A 46 7.23 10.28 -6.71
CA ALA A 46 6.17 9.50 -7.36
C ALA A 46 5.48 10.25 -8.52
N ALA A 47 5.82 11.53 -8.73
CA ALA A 47 5.06 12.39 -9.65
C ALA A 47 5.33 12.17 -11.14
N PHE A 48 6.18 11.20 -11.49
CA PHE A 48 6.36 10.76 -12.87
C PHE A 48 5.10 10.10 -13.44
N PHE A 49 4.28 9.45 -12.59
CA PHE A 49 3.00 8.89 -13.00
C PHE A 49 1.89 9.95 -12.91
N PRO A 50 0.97 10.06 -13.90
CA PRO A 50 -0.07 11.09 -13.91
C PRO A 50 -1.20 10.83 -12.92
N MET A 51 -1.13 9.72 -12.19
CA MET A 51 -2.12 9.30 -11.22
C MET A 51 -1.38 8.68 -10.04
N TYR A 52 -1.92 8.78 -8.83
CA TYR A 52 -1.24 8.32 -7.62
C TYR A 52 -2.24 7.92 -6.54
N CYS A 53 -1.78 7.04 -5.66
CA CYS A 53 -2.46 6.72 -4.40
C CYS A 53 -1.60 7.32 -3.29
N PRO A 54 -2.07 8.35 -2.57
CA PRO A 54 -1.25 9.05 -1.58
C PRO A 54 -1.00 8.26 -0.28
N GLU A 55 -1.94 7.41 0.10
CA GLU A 55 -2.00 6.74 1.39
C GLU A 55 -0.79 5.82 1.65
N PRO A 56 -0.33 4.97 0.71
CA PRO A 56 0.72 4.00 0.98
C PRO A 56 2.03 4.66 1.41
N ARG A 57 2.44 5.73 0.73
CA ARG A 57 3.72 6.40 1.05
C ARG A 57 3.63 7.21 2.34
N ALA A 58 2.55 7.97 2.53
CA ALA A 58 2.32 8.68 3.78
C ALA A 58 2.27 7.72 4.98
N THR A 59 1.70 6.54 4.80
CA THR A 59 1.65 5.48 5.82
C THR A 59 3.04 4.88 6.06
N PHE A 60 3.84 4.66 5.00
CA PHE A 60 5.19 4.13 5.11
C PHE A 60 6.07 4.98 6.04
N PHE A 61 5.99 6.31 5.93
CA PHE A 61 6.74 7.21 6.81
C PHE A 61 6.28 7.18 8.28
N ARG A 62 5.08 6.67 8.56
CA ARG A 62 4.54 6.54 9.93
C ARG A 62 4.88 5.20 10.57
N LEU A 63 5.38 4.22 9.81
CA LEU A 63 5.73 2.88 10.30
C LEU A 63 6.59 2.91 11.57
N PRO A 64 7.64 3.75 11.71
CA PRO A 64 8.46 3.77 12.93
C PRO A 64 7.66 4.09 14.19
N THR A 65 6.66 4.94 14.10
CA THR A 65 5.86 5.41 15.25
C THR A 65 4.64 4.53 15.55
N LEU A 66 4.50 3.40 14.86
CA LEU A 66 3.30 2.59 14.99
C LEU A 66 3.28 1.82 16.32
N ARG A 67 2.23 2.06 17.12
CA ARG A 67 2.01 1.49 18.47
C ARG A 67 1.43 0.08 18.54
N PRO A 68 0.41 -0.31 17.75
CA PRO A 68 -0.14 -1.67 17.83
C PRO A 68 0.88 -2.74 17.41
N SER A 69 0.66 -3.96 17.89
CA SER A 69 1.30 -5.13 17.30
C SER A 69 0.82 -5.30 15.85
N MET A 70 1.68 -5.77 14.96
CA MET A 70 1.37 -5.97 13.55
C MET A 70 1.98 -7.27 13.01
N ILE A 71 1.26 -7.93 12.12
CA ILE A 71 1.80 -8.94 11.22
C ILE A 71 1.82 -8.40 9.79
N TRP A 72 2.97 -8.52 9.13
CA TRP A 72 3.13 -8.30 7.70
C TRP A 72 2.90 -9.61 6.97
N VAL A 73 1.88 -9.67 6.12
CA VAL A 73 1.58 -10.85 5.31
C VAL A 73 2.01 -10.58 3.87
N LEU A 74 2.91 -11.40 3.34
CA LEU A 74 3.49 -11.25 2.02
C LEU A 74 3.17 -12.46 1.13
N GLY A 75 2.82 -12.23 -0.13
CA GLY A 75 2.78 -13.29 -1.14
C GLY A 75 4.17 -13.56 -1.70
N GLU A 76 4.62 -14.82 -1.71
CA GLU A 76 5.94 -15.22 -2.24
C GLU A 76 6.18 -14.76 -3.68
N LYS A 77 5.13 -14.75 -4.51
CA LYS A 77 5.15 -14.38 -5.93
C LYS A 77 4.63 -12.96 -6.17
N SER A 78 4.65 -12.10 -5.16
CA SER A 78 4.29 -10.69 -5.33
C SER A 78 5.18 -10.04 -6.40
N TYR A 79 4.58 -9.21 -7.25
CA TYR A 79 5.33 -8.43 -8.23
C TYR A 79 6.08 -7.25 -7.59
N LEU A 80 5.81 -6.98 -6.30
CA LEU A 80 6.54 -5.97 -5.54
C LEU A 80 7.93 -6.47 -5.15
N ARG A 81 8.85 -5.52 -4.94
CA ARG A 81 10.18 -5.78 -4.42
C ARG A 81 10.14 -6.13 -2.94
N LEU A 82 10.02 -7.43 -2.63
CA LEU A 82 9.87 -7.91 -1.24
C LEU A 82 11.07 -7.57 -0.35
N ASP A 83 12.26 -7.46 -0.93
CA ASP A 83 13.46 -6.95 -0.26
C ASP A 83 13.24 -5.53 0.29
N GLU A 84 12.63 -4.63 -0.48
CA GLU A 84 12.31 -3.29 -0.01
C GLU A 84 11.15 -3.24 0.98
N VAL A 85 10.16 -4.12 0.80
CA VAL A 85 9.09 -4.27 1.78
C VAL A 85 9.67 -4.65 3.15
N ARG A 86 10.66 -5.55 3.17
CA ARG A 86 11.36 -5.96 4.40
C ARG A 86 12.16 -4.82 5.05
N GLU A 87 12.64 -3.84 4.31
CA GLU A 87 13.20 -2.62 4.91
C GLU A 87 12.14 -1.83 5.71
N GLY A 88 10.89 -1.81 5.20
CA GLY A 88 9.74 -1.28 5.94
C GLY A 88 9.44 -2.07 7.23
N ILE A 89 9.52 -3.40 7.18
CA ILE A 89 9.33 -4.27 8.34
C ILE A 89 10.37 -3.97 9.42
N LYS A 90 11.65 -3.84 9.03
CA LYS A 90 12.76 -3.54 9.94
C LYS A 90 12.58 -2.22 10.70
N ILE A 91 11.98 -1.20 10.08
CA ILE A 91 11.77 0.09 10.76
C ILE A 91 10.45 0.16 11.53
N CYS A 92 9.50 -0.75 11.26
CA CYS A 92 8.15 -0.69 11.82
C CYS A 92 8.16 -0.81 13.34
N GLY A 93 7.54 0.17 14.02
CA GLY A 93 7.41 0.22 15.48
C GLY A 93 8.70 0.55 16.25
N HIS A 94 9.85 0.77 15.59
CA HIS A 94 11.12 1.04 16.26
C HIS A 94 11.39 2.51 16.61
N GLY A 95 10.56 3.43 16.12
CA GLY A 95 10.66 4.85 16.40
C GLY A 95 10.15 5.23 17.80
N ILE A 96 10.43 6.47 18.20
CA ILE A 96 9.91 7.03 19.46
C ILE A 96 8.39 6.95 19.47
N GLY A 97 7.85 6.34 20.52
CA GLY A 97 6.41 6.13 20.66
C GLY A 97 5.84 4.93 19.89
N GLY A 98 6.68 4.15 19.18
CA GLY A 98 6.29 2.91 18.52
C GLY A 98 6.14 1.71 19.47
N SER A 99 5.78 0.56 18.90
CA SER A 99 5.54 -0.69 19.63
C SER A 99 6.81 -1.34 20.19
N GLY A 100 7.99 -0.94 19.72
CA GLY A 100 9.27 -1.63 19.95
C GLY A 100 9.61 -2.66 18.86
N GLY A 101 8.78 -2.78 17.83
CA GLY A 101 9.08 -3.52 16.62
C GLY A 101 9.19 -5.04 16.81
N ASP A 102 9.98 -5.69 15.97
CA ASP A 102 10.21 -7.14 15.99
C ASP A 102 11.05 -7.57 17.19
N SER A 103 11.98 -6.73 17.64
CA SER A 103 12.82 -6.97 18.82
C SER A 103 12.02 -7.16 20.12
N GLN A 104 10.80 -6.60 20.19
CA GLN A 104 9.85 -6.77 21.29
C GLN A 104 8.74 -7.78 20.97
N GLY A 105 8.87 -8.53 19.87
CA GLY A 105 7.85 -9.48 19.40
C GLY A 105 6.53 -8.83 18.97
N LYS A 106 6.52 -7.51 18.72
CA LYS A 106 5.32 -6.76 18.34
C LYS A 106 5.11 -6.71 16.83
N VAL A 107 6.17 -6.87 16.04
CA VAL A 107 6.09 -6.96 14.58
C VAL A 107 6.52 -8.36 14.14
N LYS A 108 5.71 -8.98 13.28
CA LYS A 108 5.99 -10.30 12.68
C LYS A 108 5.90 -10.21 11.15
N GLU A 109 6.58 -11.10 10.46
CA GLU A 109 6.43 -11.36 9.02
C GLU A 109 5.90 -12.78 8.82
N ALA A 110 4.96 -12.94 7.90
CA ALA A 110 4.50 -14.22 7.39
C ALA A 110 4.47 -14.18 5.85
N VAL A 111 4.87 -15.28 5.23
CA VAL A 111 4.88 -15.42 3.78
C VAL A 111 3.91 -16.51 3.38
N ILE A 112 2.99 -16.21 2.46
CA ILE A 112 2.10 -17.19 1.84
C ILE A 112 2.85 -17.82 0.65
N PRO A 113 3.21 -19.12 0.72
CA PRO A 113 3.88 -19.79 -0.37
C PRO A 113 3.04 -19.76 -1.64
N LYS A 114 3.67 -19.47 -2.77
CA LYS A 114 3.06 -19.32 -4.10
C LYS A 114 2.00 -18.22 -4.23
N GLY A 115 1.66 -17.49 -3.16
CA GLY A 115 0.68 -16.40 -3.18
C GLY A 115 1.17 -15.20 -3.97
N SER A 116 0.28 -14.55 -4.72
CA SER A 116 0.61 -13.34 -5.48
C SER A 116 0.50 -12.07 -4.63
N HIS A 117 0.63 -10.89 -5.24
CA HIS A 117 0.31 -9.63 -4.57
C HIS A 117 -1.17 -9.56 -4.14
N LEU A 118 -2.05 -10.22 -4.88
CA LEU A 118 -3.48 -10.28 -4.61
C LEU A 118 -3.87 -11.48 -3.75
N PHE A 119 -2.93 -12.01 -2.95
CA PHE A 119 -3.19 -13.11 -2.02
C PHE A 119 -4.41 -12.90 -1.11
N PRO A 120 -4.83 -11.68 -0.69
CA PRO A 120 -6.04 -11.54 0.12
C PRO A 120 -7.30 -12.00 -0.61
N PHE A 121 -7.29 -12.03 -1.94
CA PHE A 121 -8.40 -12.47 -2.78
C PHE A 121 -8.21 -13.89 -3.32
N GLU A 122 -6.97 -14.33 -3.50
CA GLU A 122 -6.64 -15.64 -4.09
C GLU A 122 -6.46 -16.73 -3.02
N ASN A 123 -5.90 -16.37 -1.87
CA ASN A 123 -5.49 -17.23 -0.76
C ASN A 123 -6.27 -16.87 0.52
N VAL A 124 -7.59 -16.67 0.39
CA VAL A 124 -8.44 -16.08 1.43
C VAL A 124 -8.32 -16.82 2.76
N ALA A 125 -8.36 -18.15 2.75
CA ALA A 125 -8.27 -18.96 3.96
C ALA A 125 -6.90 -18.81 4.64
N GLU A 126 -5.80 -18.93 3.89
CA GLU A 126 -4.46 -18.78 4.47
C GLU A 126 -4.23 -17.36 4.99
N ALA A 127 -4.68 -16.34 4.26
CA ALA A 127 -4.58 -14.94 4.67
C ALA A 127 -5.36 -14.67 5.96
N ALA A 128 -6.58 -15.23 6.09
CA ALA A 128 -7.40 -15.09 7.27
C ALA A 128 -6.78 -15.77 8.50
N GLU A 129 -6.31 -17.01 8.34
CA GLU A 129 -5.64 -17.77 9.41
C GLU A 129 -4.42 -16.99 9.93
N ILE A 130 -3.52 -16.57 9.04
CA ILE A 130 -2.32 -15.80 9.40
C ILE A 130 -2.68 -14.49 10.10
N SER A 131 -3.69 -13.77 9.63
CA SER A 131 -4.05 -12.44 10.18
C SER A 131 -4.77 -12.52 11.53
N SER A 132 -5.28 -13.70 11.91
CA SER A 132 -5.99 -13.92 13.18
C SER A 132 -5.10 -14.45 14.32
N ALA A 133 -3.83 -14.75 14.02
CA ALA A 133 -2.85 -15.34 14.94
C ALA A 133 -2.05 -14.30 15.74
#